data_AF-A0AA38IV62-F1
#
_entry.id   AF-A0AA38IV62-F1
#
_cell.length_a   1.000
_cell.length_b   1.000
_cell.length_c   1.000
_cell.angle_alpha   90.00
_cell.angle_beta   90.00
_cell.angle_gamma   90.00
#
_symmetry.space_group_name_H-M   'P 1'
#
loop_
_entity.id
_entity.type
_entity.pdbx_description
1 polymer ?
#
loop_
_entity_poly.entity_id
_entity_poly.type
_entity_poly.pdbx_seq_one_letter_code
_entity_poly.pdbx_strand_id
1 'polypeptide(L)'
;MAQSLKKRKVPIHLRVLTDMHFFGHGSCHTGTGLQYPLAVSQSTVSKCIAEVSDIIRRFEYMGKKREEKNNVKQGFRPLEPRLRNTLGVIDCTHIKIIAPPQEDPAHPTGPYYCRTGYYSINTQIIAETNRIIRAINARFPGSVHDSAIWSMSAVKRILQNNFV
;
A
#
# COMPACT_ATOMS: atom_id res chain seq x y z
N MET A 1 -14.55 9.53 42.95
CA MET A 1 -15.33 9.21 41.73
C MET A 1 -15.02 10.29 40.70
N ALA A 2 -14.52 10.11 39.49
CA ALA A 2 -14.11 8.95 38.70
C ALA A 2 -12.77 9.34 38.02
N GLN A 3 -11.82 8.40 37.97
CA GLN A 3 -10.59 8.59 37.21
C GLN A 3 -10.92 8.74 35.72
N SER A 4 -10.37 9.77 35.08
CA SER A 4 -10.43 9.97 33.63
C SER A 4 -9.96 8.71 32.90
N LEU A 5 -10.89 7.96 32.31
CA LEU A 5 -10.61 6.81 31.47
C LEU A 5 -9.76 7.29 30.27
N LYS A 6 -8.45 7.01 30.29
CA LYS A 6 -7.56 7.23 29.13
C LYS A 6 -8.25 6.64 27.88
N LYS A 7 -8.39 7.45 26.82
CA LYS A 7 -8.85 7.00 25.49
C LYS A 7 -8.07 5.74 25.11
N ARG A 8 -8.69 4.56 25.22
CA ARG A 8 -8.06 3.30 24.82
C ARG A 8 -7.92 3.33 23.30
N LYS A 9 -6.70 3.60 22.82
CA LYS A 9 -6.36 3.51 21.40
C LYS A 9 -6.52 2.04 20.99
N VAL A 10 -7.29 1.76 19.95
CA VAL A 10 -7.47 0.40 19.43
C VAL A 10 -6.08 -0.19 19.14
N PRO A 11 -5.77 -1.40 19.65
CA PRO A 11 -4.51 -2.08 19.36
C PRO A 11 -4.22 -2.17 17.87
N ILE A 12 -2.95 -2.03 17.48
CA ILE A 12 -2.53 -1.99 16.06
C ILE A 12 -3.02 -3.22 15.29
N HIS A 13 -2.90 -4.41 15.87
CA HIS A 13 -3.35 -5.65 15.23
C HIS A 13 -4.85 -5.64 14.95
N LEU A 14 -5.68 -5.14 15.88
CA LEU A 14 -7.13 -5.04 15.66
C LEU A 14 -7.48 -4.03 14.58
N ARG A 15 -6.70 -2.95 14.44
CA ARG A 15 -6.89 -1.97 13.37
C ARG A 15 -6.64 -2.58 12.00
N VAL A 16 -5.50 -3.26 11.85
CA VAL A 16 -5.14 -3.98 10.61
C VAL A 16 -6.19 -5.05 10.28
N LEU A 17 -6.64 -5.82 11.28
CA LEU A 17 -7.68 -6.85 11.09
C LEU A 17 -9.03 -6.23 10.69
N THR A 18 -9.39 -5.08 11.28
CA THR A 18 -10.61 -4.34 10.92
C THR A 18 -10.58 -3.92 9.44
N ASP A 19 -9.44 -3.42 8.98
CA ASP A 19 -9.31 -2.93 7.62
C ASP A 19 -9.26 -4.07 6.61
N MET A 20 -8.56 -5.16 6.95
CA MET A 20 -8.54 -6.38 6.14
C MET A 20 -9.94 -6.99 6.03
N HIS A 21 -10.70 -7.02 7.12
CA HIS A 21 -12.09 -7.46 7.11
C HIS A 21 -12.95 -6.57 6.19
N PHE A 22 -12.80 -5.25 6.29
CA PHE A 22 -13.50 -4.30 5.43
C PHE A 22 -13.16 -4.52 3.94
N PHE A 23 -11.88 -4.63 3.58
CA PHE A 23 -11.46 -4.85 2.19
C PHE A 23 -11.91 -6.21 1.63
N GLY A 24 -12.03 -7.23 2.48
CA GLY A 24 -12.50 -8.56 2.07
C GLY A 24 -14.00 -8.64 1.83
N HIS A 25 -14.82 -7.88 2.58
CA HIS A 25 -16.28 -7.98 2.56
C HIS A 25 -16.99 -6.78 1.92
N GLY A 26 -16.30 -5.65 1.76
CA GLY A 26 -16.84 -4.44 1.14
C GLY A 26 -17.91 -3.70 1.97
N SER A 27 -18.13 -4.08 3.22
CA SER A 27 -19.17 -3.52 4.07
C SER A 27 -18.64 -2.99 5.41
N CYS A 28 -19.03 -1.76 5.73
CA CYS A 28 -18.85 -1.15 7.06
C CYS A 28 -20.13 -1.20 7.91
N HIS A 29 -21.26 -1.61 7.31
CA HIS A 29 -22.57 -1.72 7.95
C HIS A 29 -22.89 -3.20 8.25
N THR A 30 -22.87 -3.52 9.52
CA THR A 30 -23.33 -4.79 10.10
C THR A 30 -24.84 -4.86 10.09
N GLY A 31 -25.42 -5.60 9.15
CA GLY A 31 -26.70 -6.27 9.38
C GLY A 31 -26.44 -7.58 10.11
N THR A 32 -27.13 -7.81 11.22
CA THR A 32 -27.28 -9.08 11.97
C THR A 32 -26.07 -9.65 12.74
N GLY A 33 -25.99 -9.31 14.02
CA GLY A 33 -25.86 -10.26 15.15
C GLY A 33 -24.61 -11.17 15.32
N LEU A 34 -23.60 -11.15 14.44
CA LEU A 34 -22.60 -12.24 14.42
C LEU A 34 -21.14 -11.81 14.12
N GLN A 35 -20.67 -10.67 14.63
CA GLN A 35 -19.26 -10.28 14.46
C GLN A 35 -18.56 -9.99 15.80
N TYR A 36 -18.28 -11.08 16.51
CA TYR A 36 -17.59 -11.11 17.80
C TYR A 36 -16.06 -10.83 17.79
N PRO A 37 -15.29 -10.79 16.68
CA PRO A 37 -13.84 -10.61 16.86
C PRO A 37 -13.37 -9.16 17.05
N LEU A 38 -14.17 -8.12 16.75
CA LEU A 38 -13.66 -6.74 16.73
C LEU A 38 -14.46 -5.69 17.50
N ALA A 39 -15.75 -5.88 17.82
CA ALA A 39 -16.58 -5.01 18.69
C ALA A 39 -16.24 -3.49 18.65
N VAL A 40 -16.03 -2.92 17.46
CA VAL A 40 -15.67 -1.51 17.25
C VAL A 40 -16.84 -0.75 16.60
N SER A 41 -16.99 0.53 16.96
CA SER A 41 -17.99 1.40 16.33
C SER A 41 -17.64 1.67 14.85
N GLN A 42 -18.66 1.96 14.02
CA GLN A 42 -18.48 2.35 12.62
C GLN A 42 -17.52 3.55 12.45
N SER A 43 -17.60 4.53 13.36
CA SER A 43 -16.68 5.68 13.40
C SER A 43 -15.22 5.29 13.69
N THR A 44 -15.02 4.20 14.44
CA THR A 44 -13.69 3.65 14.73
C THR A 44 -13.16 2.89 13.52
N VAL A 45 -14.00 2.07 12.88
CA VAL A 45 -13.68 1.37 11.63
C VAL A 45 -13.23 2.36 10.56
N SER A 46 -13.99 3.44 10.34
CA SER A 46 -13.62 4.48 9.37
C SER A 46 -12.25 5.09 9.63
N LYS A 47 -11.90 5.34 10.90
CA LYS A 47 -10.57 5.85 11.28
C LYS A 47 -9.46 4.83 11.06
N CYS A 48 -9.72 3.55 11.36
CA CYS A 48 -8.76 2.47 11.07
C CYS A 48 -8.46 2.43 9.57
N ILE A 49 -9.51 2.39 8.75
CA ILE A 49 -9.39 2.27 7.29
C ILE A 49 -8.56 3.43 6.74
N ALA A 50 -8.88 4.66 7.16
CA ALA A 50 -8.13 5.84 6.73
C ALA A 50 -6.64 5.75 7.11
N GLU A 51 -6.34 5.33 8.35
CA GLU A 51 -4.97 5.26 8.84
C GLU A 51 -4.15 4.16 8.15
N VAL A 52 -4.69 2.95 8.01
CA VAL A 52 -3.96 1.83 7.38
C VAL A 52 -3.88 2.02 5.87
N SER A 53 -4.91 2.57 5.23
CA SER A 53 -4.85 2.87 3.78
C SER A 53 -3.73 3.86 3.45
N ASP A 54 -3.53 4.89 4.27
CA ASP A 54 -2.43 5.84 4.01
C ASP A 54 -1.06 5.20 4.21
N ILE A 55 -0.92 4.27 5.17
CA ILE A 55 0.30 3.47 5.36
C ILE A 55 0.56 2.56 4.16
N ILE A 56 -0.45 1.79 3.72
CA ILE A 56 -0.32 0.84 2.60
C ILE A 56 0.03 1.58 1.31
N ARG A 57 -0.59 2.72 1.04
CA ARG A 57 -0.36 3.52 -0.16
C ARG A 57 1.10 3.95 -0.34
N ARG A 58 1.85 4.06 0.76
CA ARG A 58 3.24 4.50 0.83
C ARG A 58 4.16 3.44 1.45
N PHE A 59 3.74 2.18 1.41
CA PHE A 59 4.45 1.12 2.08
C PHE A 59 5.81 0.89 1.42
N GLU A 60 6.89 1.04 2.16
CA GLU A 60 8.24 0.86 1.64
C GLU A 60 9.10 0.09 2.65
N TYR A 61 9.48 -1.13 2.27
CA TYR A 61 10.29 -2.02 3.10
C TYR A 61 11.34 -2.77 2.27
N MET A 62 12.49 -2.12 2.07
CA MET A 62 13.64 -2.69 1.36
C MET A 62 14.61 -3.49 2.25
N GLY A 63 14.17 -3.85 3.46
CA GLY A 63 14.95 -4.59 4.44
C GLY A 63 15.93 -3.69 5.18
N LYS A 64 15.95 -3.78 6.51
CA LYS A 64 16.88 -2.98 7.33
C LYS A 64 18.17 -3.75 7.59
N LYS A 65 18.03 -5.06 7.83
CA LYS A 65 19.15 -5.93 8.17
C LYS A 65 19.84 -6.46 6.92
N ARG A 66 21.16 -6.64 7.00
CA ARG A 66 21.96 -7.26 5.94
C ARG A 66 21.51 -8.69 5.66
N GLU A 67 21.10 -9.42 6.68
CA GLU A 67 20.60 -10.79 6.56
C GLU A 67 19.33 -10.88 5.70
N GLU A 68 18.32 -10.04 5.98
CA GLU A 68 17.09 -9.96 5.18
C GLU A 68 17.41 -9.70 3.71
N LYS A 69 18.28 -8.73 3.43
CA LYS A 69 18.73 -8.41 2.07
C LYS A 69 19.45 -9.58 1.40
N ASN A 70 20.28 -10.31 2.15
CA ASN A 70 20.97 -11.48 1.63
C ASN A 70 19.99 -12.61 1.29
N ASN A 71 18.94 -12.81 2.09
CA ASN A 71 17.90 -13.80 1.81
C ASN A 71 17.17 -13.48 0.50
N VAL A 72 16.83 -12.20 0.27
CA VAL A 72 16.24 -11.79 -1.02
C VAL A 72 17.20 -12.08 -2.18
N LYS A 73 18.47 -11.67 -2.06
CA LYS A 73 19.48 -11.92 -3.09
C LYS A 73 19.64 -13.40 -3.39
N GLN A 74 19.61 -14.26 -2.36
CA GLN A 74 19.67 -15.71 -2.52
C GLN A 74 18.51 -16.25 -3.36
N GLY A 75 17.31 -15.71 -3.20
CA GLY A 75 16.16 -16.06 -4.04
C GLY A 75 16.35 -15.72 -5.53
N PHE A 76 17.05 -14.63 -5.85
CA PHE A 76 17.33 -14.22 -7.23
C PHE A 76 18.54 -14.92 -7.86
N ARG A 77 19.51 -15.41 -7.06
CA ARG A 77 20.72 -16.10 -7.55
C ARG A 77 20.45 -17.26 -8.53
N PRO A 78 19.50 -18.18 -8.28
CA PRO A 78 19.27 -19.31 -9.19
C PRO A 78 18.51 -18.93 -10.46
N LEU A 79 17.88 -17.76 -10.52
CA LEU A 79 17.08 -17.36 -11.69
C LEU A 79 17.98 -16.97 -12.87
N GLU A 80 18.92 -16.07 -12.62
CA GLU A 80 19.76 -15.47 -13.66
C GLU A 80 21.08 -14.96 -13.03
N PRO A 81 22.26 -15.23 -13.61
CA PRO A 81 23.54 -14.75 -13.08
C PRO A 81 23.63 -13.22 -12.94
N ARG A 82 22.84 -12.48 -13.73
CA ARG A 82 22.76 -11.01 -13.70
C ARG A 82 21.94 -10.47 -12.53
N LEU A 83 21.10 -11.30 -11.90
CA LEU A 83 20.19 -10.89 -10.82
C LEU A 83 20.74 -11.15 -9.40
N ARG A 84 22.02 -11.54 -9.26
CA ARG A 84 22.62 -11.94 -7.96
C ARG A 84 22.61 -10.84 -6.88
N ASN A 85 22.50 -9.57 -7.28
CA ASN A 85 22.43 -8.42 -6.37
C ASN A 85 21.05 -7.75 -6.34
N THR A 86 20.03 -8.40 -6.88
CA THR A 86 18.66 -7.87 -6.94
C THR A 86 17.97 -7.96 -5.58
N LEU A 87 17.29 -6.88 -5.19
CA LEU A 87 16.49 -6.78 -3.95
C LEU A 87 14.99 -6.79 -4.22
N GLY A 88 14.59 -6.86 -5.48
CA GLY A 88 13.21 -6.90 -5.93
C GLY A 88 13.11 -6.56 -7.41
N VAL A 89 12.00 -6.97 -8.01
CA VAL A 89 11.56 -6.56 -9.33
C VAL A 89 10.51 -5.47 -9.17
N ILE A 90 10.54 -4.48 -10.06
CA ILE A 90 9.66 -3.32 -10.04
C ILE A 90 8.77 -3.34 -11.28
N ASP A 91 7.50 -3.06 -11.09
CA ASP A 91 6.58 -2.78 -12.17
C ASP A 91 5.49 -1.80 -11.72
N CYS A 92 4.84 -1.14 -12.68
CA CYS A 92 3.69 -0.30 -12.43
C CYS A 92 2.42 -0.99 -12.93
N THR A 93 1.34 -0.88 -12.17
CA THR A 93 0.05 -1.45 -12.54
C THR A 93 -1.08 -0.45 -12.35
N HIS A 94 -2.01 -0.44 -13.31
CA HIS A 94 -3.18 0.41 -13.27
C HIS A 94 -4.30 -0.25 -12.48
N ILE A 95 -4.57 0.26 -11.28
CA ILE A 95 -5.74 -0.14 -10.49
C ILE A 95 -6.93 0.68 -10.96
N LYS A 96 -7.89 0.03 -11.62
CA LYS A 96 -9.10 0.68 -12.13
C LYS A 96 -9.92 1.25 -10.97
N ILE A 97 -10.39 2.49 -11.14
CA ILE A 97 -11.26 3.18 -10.19
C ILE A 97 -12.51 3.70 -10.89
N ILE A 98 -13.51 4.07 -10.09
CA ILE A 98 -14.59 4.94 -10.53
C ILE A 98 -14.00 6.35 -10.74
N ALA A 99 -14.46 7.04 -11.78
CA ALA A 99 -14.02 8.40 -12.06
C ALA A 99 -14.18 9.28 -10.80
N PRO A 100 -13.13 10.02 -10.39
CA PRO A 100 -13.29 11.04 -9.36
C PRO A 100 -14.35 12.07 -9.80
N PRO A 101 -15.11 12.66 -8.87
CA PRO A 101 -16.05 13.73 -9.19
C PRO A 101 -15.36 14.89 -9.90
N GLN A 102 -16.00 15.45 -10.93
CA GLN A 102 -15.41 16.56 -11.72
C GLN A 102 -15.14 17.81 -10.87
N GLU A 103 -15.97 18.03 -9.86
CA GLU A 103 -15.91 19.20 -8.98
C GLU A 103 -14.94 19.02 -7.80
N ASP A 104 -14.27 17.87 -7.66
CA ASP A 104 -13.30 17.66 -6.57
C ASP A 104 -12.01 18.46 -6.86
N PRO A 105 -11.73 19.54 -6.09
CA PRO A 105 -10.56 20.38 -6.35
C PRO A 105 -9.25 19.68 -5.96
N ALA A 106 -9.30 18.67 -5.09
CA ALA A 106 -8.12 17.92 -4.67
C ALA A 106 -7.82 16.75 -5.62
N HIS A 107 -8.86 16.18 -6.24
CA HIS A 107 -8.77 15.00 -7.11
C HIS A 107 -9.52 15.19 -8.43
N PRO A 108 -9.07 16.10 -9.31
CA PRO A 108 -9.74 16.32 -10.59
C PRO A 108 -9.73 15.06 -11.45
N THR A 109 -10.80 14.83 -12.21
CA THR A 109 -11.02 13.60 -12.98
C THR A 109 -9.95 13.34 -14.06
N GLY A 110 -9.53 14.39 -14.77
CA GLY A 110 -8.65 14.29 -15.95
C GLY A 110 -7.35 13.51 -15.71
N PRO A 111 -6.55 13.85 -14.69
CA PRO A 111 -5.31 13.13 -14.38
C PRO A 111 -5.46 11.63 -14.15
N TYR A 112 -6.62 11.15 -13.71
CA TYR A 112 -6.82 9.72 -13.43
C TYR A 112 -7.12 8.90 -14.68
N TYR A 113 -7.39 9.54 -15.82
CA TYR A 113 -7.61 8.84 -17.08
C TYR A 113 -6.29 8.30 -17.63
N CYS A 114 -6.18 6.98 -17.82
CA CYS A 114 -4.99 6.35 -18.35
C CYS A 114 -5.08 6.10 -19.86
N ARG A 115 -3.94 5.81 -20.48
CA ARG A 115 -3.82 5.53 -21.92
C ARG A 115 -4.69 4.37 -22.40
N THR A 116 -5.02 3.42 -21.52
CA THR A 116 -5.88 2.26 -21.83
C THR A 116 -7.38 2.58 -21.79
N GLY A 117 -7.76 3.84 -21.56
CA GLY A 117 -9.12 4.32 -21.77
C GLY A 117 -10.04 4.23 -20.55
N TYR A 118 -9.50 4.09 -19.34
CA TYR A 118 -10.27 4.07 -18.10
C TYR A 118 -9.62 4.92 -16.99
N TYR A 119 -10.36 5.17 -15.92
CA TYR A 119 -9.83 5.87 -14.75
C TYR A 119 -9.08 4.91 -13.85
N SER A 120 -7.86 5.28 -13.46
CA SER A 120 -7.00 4.41 -12.65
C SER A 120 -6.07 5.17 -11.72
N ILE A 121 -5.56 4.45 -10.74
CA ILE A 121 -4.39 4.81 -9.96
C ILE A 121 -3.22 4.00 -10.52
N ASN A 122 -2.19 4.67 -11.02
CA ASN A 122 -0.97 4.02 -11.44
C ASN A 122 -0.12 3.71 -10.19
N THR A 123 0.02 2.41 -9.90
CA THR A 123 0.62 1.92 -8.66
C THR A 123 1.93 1.22 -8.97
N GLN A 124 3.04 1.78 -8.47
CA GLN A 124 4.33 1.08 -8.50
C GLN A 124 4.35 0.02 -7.40
N ILE A 125 4.75 -1.20 -7.76
CA ILE A 125 4.92 -2.31 -6.84
C ILE A 125 6.34 -2.85 -7.00
N ILE A 126 6.99 -3.13 -5.87
CA ILE A 126 8.26 -3.88 -5.84
C ILE A 126 8.01 -5.18 -5.11
N ALA A 127 8.36 -6.31 -5.72
CA ALA A 127 8.20 -7.64 -5.14
C ALA A 127 9.51 -8.43 -5.21
N GLU A 128 9.69 -9.36 -4.27
CA GLU A 128 10.79 -10.33 -4.30
C GLU A 128 10.36 -11.68 -4.90
N THR A 129 11.31 -12.59 -5.08
CA THR A 129 11.10 -13.91 -5.70
C THR A 129 10.04 -14.76 -5.03
N ASN A 130 9.82 -14.58 -3.72
CA ASN A 130 8.81 -15.31 -2.95
C ASN A 130 7.41 -14.67 -3.02
N ARG A 131 7.17 -13.80 -4.02
CA ARG A 131 5.91 -13.05 -4.20
C ARG A 131 5.55 -12.15 -3.02
N ILE A 132 6.53 -11.80 -2.19
CA ILE A 132 6.36 -10.86 -1.09
C ILE A 132 6.50 -9.46 -1.65
N ILE A 133 5.47 -8.62 -1.40
CA ILE A 133 5.52 -7.20 -1.75
C ILE A 133 6.43 -6.48 -0.76
N ARG A 134 7.44 -5.81 -1.31
CA ARG A 134 8.49 -5.08 -0.60
C ARG A 134 8.23 -3.58 -0.58
N ALA A 135 7.59 -3.05 -1.61
CA ALA A 135 7.17 -1.66 -1.63
C ALA A 135 5.93 -1.47 -2.51
N ILE A 136 5.10 -0.50 -2.15
CA ILE A 136 3.92 -0.04 -2.87
C ILE A 136 3.96 1.49 -2.88
N ASN A 137 3.70 2.08 -4.05
CA ASN A 137 3.48 3.50 -4.20
C ASN A 137 2.25 3.73 -5.09
N ALA A 138 1.08 3.85 -4.44
CA ALA A 138 -0.23 4.02 -5.07
C ALA A 138 -0.70 5.48 -5.04
N ARG A 139 0.22 6.42 -5.28
CA ARG A 139 -0.04 7.86 -5.13
C ARG A 139 -0.31 8.58 -6.45
N PHE A 140 -0.10 7.91 -7.57
CA PHE A 140 -0.09 8.56 -8.87
C PHE A 140 -1.37 8.27 -9.64
N PRO A 141 -1.94 9.29 -10.30
CA PRO A 141 -3.11 9.09 -11.13
C PRO A 141 -2.71 8.41 -12.45
N GLY A 142 -3.70 7.83 -13.13
CA GLY A 142 -3.51 6.98 -14.31
C GLY A 142 -2.81 7.60 -15.52
N SER A 143 -2.73 8.93 -15.61
CA SER A 143 -2.01 9.61 -16.70
C SER A 143 -0.49 9.65 -16.50
N VAL A 144 0.02 9.36 -15.30
CA VAL A 144 1.46 9.49 -15.00
C VAL A 144 2.23 8.30 -15.56
N HIS A 145 3.32 8.59 -16.27
CA HIS A 145 4.24 7.58 -16.79
C HIS A 145 5.06 6.88 -15.69
N ASP A 146 5.29 5.58 -15.86
CA ASP A 146 6.03 4.73 -14.92
C ASP A 146 7.44 5.25 -14.63
N SER A 147 8.12 5.80 -15.64
CA SER A 147 9.44 6.40 -15.50
C SER A 147 9.43 7.62 -14.57
N ALA A 148 8.37 8.44 -14.64
CA ALA A 148 8.17 9.56 -13.74
C ALA A 148 7.90 9.06 -12.32
N ILE A 149 7.06 8.03 -12.16
CA ILE A 149 6.78 7.40 -10.85
C ILE A 149 8.08 6.88 -10.23
N TRP A 150 8.90 6.16 -10.98
CA TRP A 150 10.20 5.68 -10.51
C TRP A 150 11.14 6.82 -10.10
N SER A 151 11.17 7.90 -10.88
CA SER A 151 12.02 9.06 -10.59
C SER A 151 11.68 9.73 -9.25
N MET A 152 10.40 9.71 -8.86
CA MET A 152 9.89 10.25 -7.60
C MET A 152 9.83 9.21 -6.47
N SER A 153 10.16 7.95 -6.74
CA SER A 153 10.10 6.87 -5.76
C SER A 153 11.14 7.05 -4.65
N ALA A 154 10.72 6.97 -3.39
CA ALA A 154 11.68 7.04 -2.28
C ALA A 154 12.58 5.79 -2.23
N VAL A 155 12.14 4.65 -2.77
CA VAL A 155 12.99 3.46 -2.94
C VAL A 155 14.19 3.75 -3.83
N LYS A 156 14.02 4.50 -4.94
CA LYS A 156 15.14 4.91 -5.80
C LYS A 156 16.20 5.66 -5.01
N ARG A 157 15.79 6.65 -4.21
CA ARG A 157 16.68 7.43 -3.34
C ARG A 157 17.36 6.56 -2.28
N ILE A 158 16.65 5.62 -1.66
CA ILE A 158 17.22 4.68 -0.70
C ILE A 158 18.30 3.82 -1.35
N LEU A 159 18.05 3.32 -2.57
CA LEU A 159 19.02 2.49 -3.28
C LEU A 159 20.26 3.28 -3.67
N GLN A 160 20.09 4.51 -4.18
CA GLN A 160 21.21 5.40 -4.53
C GLN A 160 22.08 5.79 -3.32
N ASN A 161 21.48 5.97 -2.14
CA ASN A 161 22.23 6.39 -0.95
C ASN A 161 22.92 5.25 -0.19
N ASN A 162 22.47 4.01 -0.35
CA ASN A 162 22.94 2.87 0.46
C ASN A 162 23.69 1.79 -0.33
N PHE A 163 23.77 1.91 -1.66
CA PHE A 163 24.34 0.87 -2.53
C PHE A 163 25.24 1.44 -3.65
N VAL A 164 25.94 2.55 -3.37
CA VAL A 164 27.09 2.99 -4.16
C VAL A 164 28.37 2.54 -3.47
#